data_AF-A0A5J4PBX9-F1
#
_entry.id   AF-A0A5J4PBX9-F1
#
_cell.length_a   1.000
_cell.length_b   1.000
_cell.length_c   1.000
_cell.angle_alpha   90.00
_cell.angle_beta   90.00
_cell.angle_gamma   90.00
#
_symmetry.space_group_name_H-M   'P 1'
#
loop_
_entity.id
_entity.type
_entity.pdbx_description
1 polymer ?
#
loop_
_entity_poly.entity_id
_entity_poly.type
_entity_poly.pdbx_seq_one_letter_code
_entity_poly.pdbx_strand_id
1 'polypeptide(L)'
;MPSLNEFIAFKAAIELLKERDMKNIIELAYNKAKEQQYLPKEQMINHVKDIYAPFSDEEVSAKIVELLTPKDTCAKVEIVYQHLEGLRESCPNHKGDWYFSGDYPTPGGVKMVNEAFISYIEKVYQF
;
A
#
# COMPACT_ATOMS: atom_id res chain seq x y z
N MET A 1 -9.97 -1.46 14.07
CA MET A 1 -8.96 -1.97 13.13
C MET A 1 -8.26 -0.79 12.51
N PRO A 2 -6.92 -0.82 12.35
CA PRO A 2 -6.22 0.23 11.64
C PRO A 2 -6.83 0.40 10.24
N SER A 3 -7.11 1.64 9.87
CA SER A 3 -7.60 1.97 8.53
C SER A 3 -6.42 1.98 7.58
N LEU A 4 -6.57 1.51 6.33
CA LEU A 4 -5.51 1.68 5.32
C LEU A 4 -5.08 3.15 5.15
N ASN A 5 -5.98 4.08 5.48
CA ASN A 5 -5.69 5.51 5.48
C ASN A 5 -4.69 5.94 6.57
N GLU A 6 -4.36 5.10 7.56
CA GLU A 6 -3.34 5.41 8.56
C GLU A 6 -1.93 5.10 8.06
N PHE A 7 -1.80 4.37 6.94
CA PHE A 7 -0.51 4.03 6.34
C PHE A 7 -0.09 5.10 5.32
N ILE A 8 1.00 5.82 5.63
CA ILE A 8 1.45 6.94 4.80
C ILE A 8 1.88 6.50 3.39
N ALA A 9 2.48 5.30 3.25
CA ALA A 9 2.85 4.73 1.95
C ALA A 9 1.61 4.45 1.08
N PHE A 10 0.53 3.92 1.66
CA PHE A 10 -0.72 3.70 0.94
C PHE A 10 -1.33 5.01 0.46
N LYS A 11 -1.38 6.02 1.34
CA LYS A 11 -1.84 7.37 0.98
C LYS A 11 -1.01 7.96 -0.17
N ALA A 12 0.32 7.85 -0.07
CA ALA A 12 1.23 8.33 -1.11
C ALA A 12 0.97 7.65 -2.46
N ALA A 13 0.82 6.33 -2.50
CA ALA A 13 0.51 5.61 -3.73
C ALA A 13 -0.86 6.00 -4.32
N ILE A 14 -1.89 6.17 -3.48
CA ILE A 14 -3.21 6.64 -3.92
C ILE A 14 -3.13 8.05 -4.51
N GLU A 15 -2.42 8.99 -3.88
CA GLU A 15 -2.26 10.34 -4.42
C GLU A 15 -1.45 10.34 -5.73
N LEU A 16 -0.39 9.53 -5.84
CA LEU A 16 0.35 9.37 -7.10
C LEU A 16 -0.54 8.85 -8.23
N LEU A 17 -1.40 7.85 -7.96
CA LEU A 17 -2.37 7.36 -8.95
C LEU A 17 -3.33 8.46 -9.40
N LYS A 18 -3.79 9.32 -8.48
CA LYS A 18 -4.67 10.44 -8.82
C LYS A 18 -3.96 11.50 -9.67
N GLU A 19 -2.73 11.86 -9.30
CA GLU A 19 -1.93 12.88 -9.99
C GLU A 19 -1.55 12.47 -11.41
N ARG A 20 -1.38 11.16 -11.65
CA ARG A 20 -1.07 10.60 -12.96
C ARG A 20 -2.30 10.19 -13.77
N ASP A 21 -3.50 10.52 -13.30
CA ASP A 21 -4.78 10.13 -13.93
C ASP A 21 -4.96 8.61 -14.12
N MET A 22 -4.38 7.82 -13.20
CA MET A 22 -4.39 6.35 -13.21
C MET A 22 -5.47 5.78 -12.26
N LYS A 23 -6.59 6.49 -12.11
CA LYS A 23 -7.69 6.08 -11.21
C LYS A 23 -8.31 4.74 -11.60
N ASN A 24 -8.22 4.36 -12.86
CA ASN A 24 -8.64 3.05 -13.37
C ASN A 24 -7.93 1.88 -12.67
N ILE A 25 -6.69 2.07 -12.19
CA ILE A 25 -5.97 1.02 -11.44
C ILE A 25 -6.62 0.80 -10.08
N ILE A 26 -7.08 1.86 -9.42
CA ILE A 26 -7.78 1.79 -8.14
C ILE A 26 -9.08 1.00 -8.32
N GLU A 27 -9.86 1.33 -9.34
CA GLU A 27 -11.11 0.65 -9.67
C GLU A 27 -10.88 -0.83 -10.02
N LEU A 28 -9.86 -1.12 -10.85
CA LEU A 28 -9.52 -2.49 -11.22
C LEU A 28 -9.10 -3.32 -10.00
N ALA A 29 -8.24 -2.78 -9.14
CA ALA A 29 -7.82 -3.43 -7.91
C ALA A 29 -9.01 -3.68 -6.98
N TYR A 30 -9.94 -2.71 -6.87
CA TYR A 30 -11.15 -2.82 -6.09
C TYR A 30 -12.04 -3.96 -6.59
N ASN A 31 -12.32 -4.01 -7.89
CA ASN A 31 -13.15 -5.04 -8.49
C ASN A 31 -12.55 -6.44 -8.26
N LYS A 32 -11.24 -6.61 -8.49
CA LYS A 32 -10.55 -7.88 -8.21
C LYS A 32 -10.61 -8.27 -6.73
N ALA A 33 -10.45 -7.33 -5.81
CA ALA A 33 -10.58 -7.60 -4.38
C ALA A 33 -12.02 -8.01 -4.02
N LYS A 34 -13.02 -7.33 -4.59
CA LYS A 34 -14.44 -7.56 -4.36
C LYS A 34 -14.91 -8.92 -4.86
N GLU A 35 -14.45 -9.35 -6.02
CA GLU A 35 -14.71 -10.69 -6.58
C GLU A 35 -14.28 -11.83 -5.63
N GLN A 36 -13.30 -11.57 -4.78
CA GLN A 36 -12.78 -12.55 -3.83
C GLN A 36 -13.48 -12.55 -2.47
N GLN A 37 -14.45 -11.66 -2.22
CA GLN A 37 -15.06 -11.46 -0.90
C GLN A 37 -15.65 -12.75 -0.30
N TYR A 38 -16.10 -13.68 -1.14
CA TYR A 38 -16.73 -14.94 -0.73
C TYR A 38 -15.85 -16.18 -0.95
N LEU A 39 -14.60 -16.00 -1.41
CA LEU A 39 -13.67 -17.11 -1.58
C LEU A 39 -13.16 -17.60 -0.22
N PRO A 40 -12.76 -18.88 -0.12
CA PRO A 40 -11.91 -19.33 0.97
C PRO A 40 -10.64 -18.47 1.03
N LYS A 41 -10.19 -18.12 2.24
CA LYS A 41 -9.01 -17.25 2.44
C LYS A 41 -7.75 -17.82 1.78
N GLU A 42 -7.67 -19.15 1.65
CA GLU A 42 -6.57 -19.87 1.00
C GLU A 42 -6.50 -19.64 -0.52
N GLN A 43 -7.57 -19.15 -1.14
CA GLN A 43 -7.66 -18.85 -2.57
C GLN A 43 -7.55 -17.34 -2.86
N MET A 44 -7.52 -16.50 -1.82
CA MET A 44 -7.45 -15.06 -1.99
C MET A 44 -6.05 -14.60 -2.40
N ILE A 45 -5.98 -13.54 -3.20
CA ILE A 45 -4.79 -12.86 -3.68
C ILE A 45 -4.84 -11.41 -3.18
N ASN A 46 -3.70 -10.91 -2.71
CA ASN A 46 -3.58 -9.53 -2.24
C ASN A 46 -3.56 -8.54 -3.41
N HIS A 47 -4.72 -7.93 -3.69
CA HIS A 47 -4.86 -6.94 -4.76
C HIS A 47 -4.44 -5.53 -4.35
N VAL A 48 -4.12 -5.29 -3.08
CA VAL A 48 -3.60 -4.00 -2.64
C VAL A 48 -2.19 -3.76 -3.21
N LYS A 49 -1.46 -4.82 -3.58
CA LYS A 49 -0.18 -4.70 -4.30
C LYS A 49 -0.33 -4.00 -5.66
N ASP A 50 -1.49 -4.11 -6.31
CA ASP A 50 -1.75 -3.47 -7.60
C ASP A 50 -1.72 -1.93 -7.48
N ILE A 51 -1.95 -1.38 -6.28
CA ILE A 51 -1.88 0.08 -5.99
C ILE A 51 -0.45 0.60 -6.02
N TYR A 52 0.52 -0.24 -5.62
CA TYR A 52 1.93 0.14 -5.55
C TYR A 52 2.70 -0.22 -6.82
N ALA A 53 2.27 -1.26 -7.54
CA ALA A 53 2.96 -1.80 -8.72
C ALA A 53 3.41 -0.78 -9.78
N PRO A 54 2.72 0.35 -10.03
CA PRO A 54 3.17 1.35 -11.00
C PRO A 54 4.33 2.23 -10.56
N PHE A 55 4.75 2.14 -9.29
CA PHE A 55 5.70 3.08 -8.69
C PHE A 55 6.94 2.35 -8.16
N SER A 56 8.09 3.02 -8.23
CA SER A 56 9.27 2.62 -7.50
C SER A 56 9.19 3.02 -6.02
N ASP A 57 10.00 2.39 -5.18
CA ASP A 57 10.10 2.73 -3.75
C ASP A 57 10.53 4.19 -3.56
N GLU A 58 11.38 4.71 -4.45
CA GLU A 58 11.84 6.11 -4.44
C GLU A 58 10.70 7.08 -4.77
N GLU A 59 9.83 6.75 -5.72
CA GLU A 59 8.67 7.57 -6.07
C GLU A 59 7.68 7.67 -4.91
N VAL A 60 7.38 6.53 -4.28
CA VAL A 60 6.52 6.49 -3.08
C VAL A 60 7.17 7.27 -1.94
N SER A 61 8.47 7.09 -1.71
CA SER A 61 9.22 7.80 -0.67
C SER A 61 9.23 9.31 -0.89
N ALA A 62 9.45 9.77 -2.12
CA ALA A 62 9.39 11.18 -2.48
C ALA A 62 8.00 11.76 -2.23
N LYS A 63 6.94 11.00 -2.55
CA LYS A 63 5.58 11.44 -2.27
C LYS A 63 5.26 11.49 -0.77
N ILE A 64 5.76 10.52 0.02
CA ILE A 64 5.64 10.56 1.48
C ILE A 64 6.30 11.84 2.04
N VAL A 65 7.52 12.17 1.57
CA VAL A 65 8.21 13.41 1.94
C VAL A 65 7.35 14.63 1.63
N GLU A 66 6.80 14.71 0.42
CA GLU A 66 5.92 15.81 0.02
C GLU A 66 4.70 15.94 0.94
N LEU A 67 4.03 14.82 1.26
CA LEU A 67 2.84 14.79 2.12
C LEU A 67 3.14 15.14 3.58
N LEU A 68 4.34 14.83 4.07
CA LEU A 68 4.72 15.06 5.47
C LEU A 68 5.43 16.39 5.68
N THR A 69 6.02 16.99 4.65
CA THR A 69 6.78 18.24 4.76
C THR A 69 5.84 19.43 4.94
N PRO A 70 5.88 20.14 6.09
CA PRO A 70 5.08 21.34 6.27
C PRO A 70 5.47 22.43 5.28
N LYS A 71 4.49 23.23 4.82
CA LYS A 71 4.68 24.28 3.80
C LYS A 71 5.73 25.32 4.16
N ASP A 72 5.93 25.60 5.45
CA ASP A 72 6.88 26.61 5.95
C ASP A 72 8.31 26.05 6.10
N THR A 73 8.56 24.81 5.66
CA THR A 73 9.87 24.17 5.76
C THR A 73 10.82 24.70 4.69
N CYS A 74 11.83 25.45 5.11
CA CYS A 74 12.84 26.03 4.20
C CYS A 74 14.03 25.11 3.89
N ALA A 75 13.99 23.85 4.33
CA ALA A 75 15.05 22.87 4.12
C ALA A 75 14.54 21.71 3.23
N LYS A 76 15.45 21.13 2.43
CA LYS A 76 15.14 19.89 1.71
C LYS A 76 14.98 18.76 2.72
N VAL A 77 13.80 18.16 2.76
CA VAL A 77 13.52 16.97 3.57
C VAL A 77 13.71 15.74 2.67
N GLU A 78 14.36 14.72 3.20
CA GLU A 78 14.44 13.40 2.58
C GLU A 78 14.17 12.36 3.67
N ILE A 79 13.49 11.27 3.30
CA ILE A 79 13.32 10.11 4.17
C ILE A 79 14.15 8.98 3.59
N VAL A 80 15.06 8.45 4.41
CA VAL A 80 15.92 7.32 4.04
C VAL A 80 15.32 6.07 4.65
N TYR A 81 14.92 5.13 3.79
CA TYR A 81 14.47 3.80 4.20
C TYR A 81 15.61 2.78 4.05
N GLN A 82 15.60 1.76 4.90
CA GLN A 82 16.43 0.57 4.68
C GLN A 82 15.86 -0.23 3.51
N HIS A 83 16.71 -0.63 2.56
CA HIS A 83 16.29 -1.53 1.48
C HIS A 83 15.79 -2.87 2.04
N LEU A 84 14.73 -3.42 1.44
CA LEU A 84 14.14 -4.70 1.83
C LEU A 84 15.16 -5.85 1.79
N GLU A 85 16.04 -5.86 0.80
CA GLU A 85 17.13 -6.84 0.68
C GLU A 85 18.06 -6.76 1.90
N GLY A 86 18.52 -5.56 2.24
CA GLY A 86 19.36 -5.34 3.41
C GLY A 86 18.66 -5.71 4.73
N LEU A 87 17.35 -5.50 4.84
CA LEU A 87 16.56 -5.96 5.99
C LEU A 87 16.55 -7.49 6.09
N ARG A 88 16.32 -8.19 4.98
CA ARG A 88 16.29 -9.66 4.92
C ARG A 88 17.66 -10.26 5.22
N GLU A 89 18.74 -9.65 4.71
CA GLU A 89 20.12 -10.05 5.02
C GLU A 89 20.46 -9.86 6.50
N SER A 90 20.02 -8.74 7.10
CA SER A 90 20.26 -8.43 8.51
C SER A 90 19.47 -9.32 9.47
N CYS A 91 18.35 -9.89 9.01
CA CYS A 91 17.39 -10.64 9.82
C CYS A 91 16.95 -11.95 9.12
N PRO A 92 17.87 -12.88 8.79
CA PRO A 92 17.60 -14.01 7.91
C PRO A 92 16.56 -15.00 8.48
N ASN A 93 16.44 -15.05 9.81
CA ASN A 93 15.48 -15.91 10.50
C ASN A 93 14.13 -15.22 10.78
N HIS A 94 13.97 -13.94 10.44
CA HIS A 94 12.77 -13.15 10.71
C HIS A 94 12.19 -12.59 9.40
N LYS A 95 11.32 -13.38 8.75
CA LYS A 95 10.72 -13.07 7.44
C LYS A 95 9.58 -12.06 7.49
N GLY A 96 9.50 -11.26 8.55
CA GLY A 96 8.38 -10.37 8.84
C GLY A 96 8.48 -9.01 8.16
N ASP A 97 8.77 -8.98 6.84
CA ASP A 97 8.94 -7.73 6.09
C ASP A 97 7.65 -7.18 5.48
N TRP A 98 6.53 -7.90 5.61
CA TRP A 98 5.22 -7.58 5.04
C TRP A 98 4.69 -6.19 5.40
N TYR A 99 5.12 -5.61 6.53
CA TYR A 99 4.76 -4.23 6.90
C TYR A 99 5.41 -3.19 5.98
N PHE A 100 6.55 -3.54 5.38
CA PHE A 100 7.33 -2.70 4.46
C PHE A 100 7.11 -3.09 3.00
N SER A 101 7.03 -4.39 2.69
CA SER A 101 6.83 -4.90 1.33
C SER A 101 5.36 -4.92 0.88
N GLY A 102 4.42 -4.81 1.83
CA GLY A 102 2.99 -5.02 1.58
C GLY A 102 2.63 -6.47 1.22
N ASP A 103 3.57 -7.39 1.28
CA ASP A 103 3.41 -8.79 0.90
C ASP A 103 2.98 -9.65 2.09
N TYR A 104 1.69 -9.65 2.41
CA TYR A 104 1.14 -10.44 3.52
C TYR A 104 1.22 -11.95 3.23
N PRO A 105 2.08 -12.72 3.94
CA PRO A 105 2.40 -14.10 3.55
C PRO A 105 1.38 -15.14 4.02
N THR A 106 0.35 -14.71 4.77
CA THR A 106 -0.64 -15.63 5.35
C THR A 106 -2.01 -15.44 4.70
N PRO A 107 -2.79 -16.51 4.49
CA PRO A 107 -4.16 -16.41 3.99
C PRO A 107 -5.04 -15.46 4.81
N GLY A 108 -4.85 -15.45 6.14
CA GLY A 108 -5.56 -14.53 7.03
C GLY A 108 -5.19 -13.07 6.79
N GLY A 109 -3.89 -12.78 6.60
CA GLY A 109 -3.42 -11.44 6.28
C GLY A 109 -3.95 -10.93 4.93
N VAL A 110 -3.94 -11.78 3.91
CA VAL A 110 -4.50 -11.46 2.58
C VAL A 110 -5.99 -11.14 2.66
N LYS A 111 -6.77 -11.95 3.40
CA LYS A 111 -8.19 -11.67 3.62
C LYS A 111 -8.39 -10.30 4.28
N MET A 112 -7.67 -10.04 5.37
CA MET A 112 -7.81 -8.79 6.13
C MET A 112 -7.43 -7.56 5.31
N VAL A 113 -6.37 -7.62 4.51
CA VAL A 113 -5.94 -6.47 3.69
C VAL A 113 -6.92 -6.20 2.55
N ASN A 114 -7.47 -7.24 1.92
CA ASN A 114 -8.51 -7.09 0.90
C ASN A 114 -9.80 -6.48 1.49
N GLU A 115 -10.27 -6.97 2.66
CA GLU A 115 -11.44 -6.42 3.35
C GLU A 115 -11.24 -4.96 3.76
N ALA A 116 -10.05 -4.62 4.26
CA ALA A 116 -9.70 -3.25 4.62
C ALA A 116 -9.66 -2.32 3.38
N PHE A 117 -9.18 -2.83 2.25
CA PHE A 117 -9.13 -2.09 0.98
C PHE A 117 -10.52 -1.84 0.40
N ILE A 118 -11.37 -2.87 0.33
CA ILE A 118 -12.77 -2.72 -0.06
C ILE A 118 -13.45 -1.66 0.81
N SER A 119 -13.31 -1.78 2.15
CA SER A 119 -13.91 -0.84 3.10
C SER A 119 -13.40 0.59 2.94
N TYR A 120 -12.12 0.77 2.60
CA TYR A 120 -11.54 2.09 2.33
C TYR A 120 -12.14 2.69 1.05
N ILE A 121 -12.19 1.92 -0.03
CA ILE A 121 -12.68 2.39 -1.32
C ILE A 121 -14.16 2.78 -1.25
N GLU A 122 -15.01 1.93 -0.67
CA GLU A 122 -16.45 2.20 -0.49
C GLU A 122 -16.70 3.47 0.33
N LYS A 123 -15.87 3.75 1.36
CA LYS A 123 -16.01 4.96 2.19
C LYS A 123 -15.51 6.23 1.52
N VAL A 124 -14.40 6.16 0.77
CA VAL A 124 -13.72 7.34 0.23
C VAL A 124 -14.22 7.70 -1.16
N TYR A 125 -14.49 6.70 -2.01
CA TYR A 125 -14.89 6.90 -3.40
C TYR A 125 -16.39 6.71 -3.64
N GLN A 126 -17.14 6.16 -2.68
CA GLN A 126 -18.60 5.97 -2.76
C GLN A 126 -19.06 5.25 -4.05
N PHE A 127 -18.33 4.21 -4.45
CA PHE A 127 -18.79 3.30 -5.51
C PHE A 127 -20.10 2.61 -5.14
#